data_AF-A0A498DHP6-F1
#
_entry.id   AF-A0A498DHP6-F1
#
_cell.length_a   1.000
_cell.length_b   1.000
_cell.length_c   1.000
_cell.angle_alpha   90.00
_cell.angle_beta   90.00
_cell.angle_gamma   90.00
#
_symmetry.space_group_name_H-M   'P 1'
#
loop_
_entity.id
_entity.type
_entity.pdbx_description
1 polymer ?
#
loop_
_entity_poly.entity_id
_entity_poly.type
_entity_poly.pdbx_seq_one_letter_code
_entity_poly.pdbx_strand_id
1 'polypeptide(L)'
;MPVDWVHGEIAVKGVGFVPERFHGYRDPNAFRLHVRKSARINAKRNMWEAVLLLQVDEKHRVRDLILDDDHLGAELADEVKHADVMSERFNADGSCEVSVSLPLRRLGEIIGKLKGFDRFMENESA
;
A
#
# COMPACT_ATOMS: atom_id res chain seq x y z
N MET A 1 9.25 -10.50 -2.45
CA MET A 1 8.33 -9.66 -1.65
C MET A 1 8.66 -8.21 -1.94
N PRO A 2 7.69 -7.28 -1.93
CA PRO A 2 7.93 -5.84 -2.09
C PRO A 2 8.61 -5.18 -0.88
N VAL A 3 9.07 -5.98 0.09
CA VAL A 3 9.70 -5.51 1.31
C VAL A 3 11.21 -5.46 1.10
N ASP A 4 11.77 -4.27 1.27
CA ASP A 4 13.20 -4.03 1.36
C ASP A 4 13.61 -4.02 2.84
N TRP A 5 14.12 -5.15 3.31
CA TRP A 5 14.57 -5.31 4.69
C TRP A 5 15.85 -4.53 5.00
N VAL A 6 16.63 -4.17 3.98
CA VAL A 6 17.87 -3.42 4.15
C VAL A 6 17.55 -1.96 4.46
N HIS A 7 16.60 -1.39 3.72
CA HIS A 7 16.17 -0.01 3.92
C HIS A 7 14.99 0.13 4.90
N GLY A 8 14.38 -0.99 5.29
CA GLY A 8 13.28 -1.02 6.26
C GLY A 8 11.99 -0.41 5.71
N GLU A 9 11.67 -0.67 4.45
CA GLU A 9 10.49 -0.14 3.77
C GLU A 9 9.78 -1.17 2.91
N ILE A 10 8.50 -0.92 2.63
CA ILE A 10 7.74 -1.58 1.58
C ILE A 10 7.75 -0.64 0.38
N ALA A 11 8.23 -1.12 -0.76
CA ALA A 11 8.23 -0.37 -2.01
C ALA A 11 7.41 -1.12 -3.06
N VAL A 12 6.37 -0.46 -3.58
CA VAL A 12 5.48 -1.03 -4.61
C VAL A 12 5.30 -0.08 -5.77
N LYS A 13 4.97 -0.67 -6.91
CA LYS A 13 4.63 0.06 -8.13
C LYS A 13 3.15 -0.07 -8.41
N GLY A 14 2.57 0.96 -9.00
CA GLY A 14 1.25 0.91 -9.62
C GLY A 14 1.30 1.50 -11.01
N VAL A 15 0.44 0.97 -11.89
CA VAL A 15 0.35 1.42 -13.28
C VAL A 15 -1.05 1.94 -13.56
N GLY A 16 -1.09 3.11 -14.17
CA GLY A 16 -2.31 3.78 -14.61
C GLY A 16 -2.41 3.72 -16.13
N PHE A 17 -3.61 3.46 -16.60
CA PHE A 17 -3.97 3.46 -18.00
C PHE A 17 -5.24 4.28 -18.20
N VAL A 18 -5.40 4.85 -19.38
CA VAL A 18 -6.68 5.38 -19.84
C VAL A 18 -7.16 4.47 -20.97
N PRO A 19 -8.34 3.85 -20.87
CA PRO A 19 -8.85 2.96 -21.92
C PRO A 19 -8.93 3.67 -23.27
N GLU A 20 -8.69 2.94 -24.37
CA GLU A 20 -8.69 3.44 -25.77
C GLU A 20 -9.87 4.38 -26.08
N ARG A 21 -11.07 4.00 -25.63
CA ARG A 21 -12.31 4.76 -25.85
C ARG A 21 -12.32 6.16 -25.22
N PHE A 22 -11.43 6.43 -24.29
CA PHE A 22 -11.26 7.73 -23.62
C PHE A 22 -10.01 8.47 -24.12
N HIS A 23 -9.31 7.98 -25.15
CA HIS A 23 -8.22 8.72 -25.81
C HIS A 23 -8.70 10.05 -26.43
N GLY A 24 -10.02 10.25 -26.53
CA GLY A 24 -10.65 11.51 -26.93
C GLY A 24 -10.66 12.63 -25.88
N TYR A 25 -9.84 12.58 -24.83
CA TYR A 25 -9.58 13.77 -24.02
C TYR A 25 -9.06 14.88 -24.95
N ARG A 26 -9.93 15.82 -25.32
CA ARG A 26 -9.57 16.97 -26.18
C ARG A 26 -8.45 17.82 -25.57
N ASP A 27 -8.24 17.69 -24.25
CA ASP A 27 -7.13 18.31 -23.53
C ASP A 27 -6.09 17.24 -23.11
N PRO A 28 -4.89 17.24 -23.71
CA PRO A 28 -3.76 16.40 -23.31
C PRO A 28 -3.38 16.51 -21.82
N ASN A 29 -3.62 17.66 -21.18
CA ASN A 29 -3.34 17.84 -19.76
C ASN A 29 -4.32 17.06 -18.88
N ALA A 30 -5.60 17.08 -19.25
CA ALA A 30 -6.62 16.27 -18.58
C ALA A 30 -6.28 14.78 -18.67
N PHE A 31 -5.88 14.29 -19.85
CA PHE A 31 -5.44 12.90 -20.04
C PHE A 31 -4.31 12.54 -19.07
N ARG A 32 -3.22 13.32 -19.06
CA ARG A 32 -2.05 13.05 -18.19
C ARG A 32 -2.42 13.06 -16.72
N LEU A 33 -3.32 13.95 -16.30
CA LEU A 33 -3.83 14.00 -14.92
C LEU A 33 -4.59 12.73 -14.56
N HIS A 34 -5.43 12.22 -15.46
CA HIS A 34 -6.22 11.01 -15.23
C HIS A 34 -5.35 9.75 -15.17
N VAL A 35 -4.41 9.59 -16.10
CA VAL A 35 -3.47 8.44 -16.09
C VAL A 35 -2.67 8.44 -14.78
N ARG A 36 -2.12 9.60 -14.38
CA ARG A 36 -1.37 9.75 -13.13
C ARG A 36 -2.22 9.41 -11.90
N LYS A 37 -3.47 9.88 -11.85
CA LYS A 37 -4.40 9.56 -10.76
C LYS A 37 -4.69 8.06 -10.69
N SER A 38 -4.95 7.43 -11.83
CA SER A 38 -5.16 5.99 -11.93
C SER A 38 -3.95 5.21 -11.43
N ALA A 39 -2.74 5.60 -11.83
CA ALA A 39 -1.49 4.98 -11.41
C ALA A 39 -1.29 5.07 -9.89
N ARG A 40 -1.54 6.25 -9.29
CA ARG A 40 -1.49 6.44 -7.84
C ARG A 40 -2.49 5.58 -7.09
N ILE A 41 -3.73 5.46 -7.59
CA ILE A 41 -4.76 4.60 -6.99
C ILE A 41 -4.32 3.14 -7.03
N ASN A 42 -3.82 2.68 -8.18
CA ASN A 42 -3.30 1.32 -8.31
C ASN A 42 -2.09 1.08 -7.38
N ALA A 43 -1.17 2.03 -7.27
CA ALA A 43 0.00 1.92 -6.40
C ALA A 43 -0.40 1.80 -4.92
N LYS A 44 -1.37 2.61 -4.46
CA LYS A 44 -1.91 2.53 -3.09
C LYS A 44 -2.66 1.22 -2.83
N ARG A 45 -3.39 0.71 -3.82
CA ARG A 45 -4.01 -0.62 -3.72
C ARG A 45 -2.96 -1.72 -3.56
N ASN A 46 -1.92 -1.69 -4.39
CA ASN A 46 -0.84 -2.67 -4.31
C ASN A 46 -0.10 -2.55 -2.97
N MET A 47 0.04 -1.33 -2.42
CA MET A 47 0.62 -1.12 -1.09
C MET A 47 -0.25 -1.73 0.00
N TRP A 48 -1.58 -1.53 -0.06
CA TRP A 48 -2.50 -2.16 0.88
C TRP A 48 -2.41 -3.68 0.86
N GLU A 49 -2.39 -4.28 -0.34
CA GLU A 49 -2.21 -5.73 -0.50
C GLU A 49 -0.86 -6.20 0.06
N ALA A 50 0.20 -5.42 -0.12
CA ALA A 50 1.52 -5.73 0.47
C ALA A 50 1.51 -5.66 2.01
N VAL A 51 0.86 -4.65 2.60
CA VAL A 51 0.71 -4.50 4.05
C VAL A 51 -0.06 -5.67 4.64
N LEU A 52 -1.17 -6.08 4.02
CA LEU A 52 -1.98 -7.22 4.46
C LEU A 52 -1.22 -8.55 4.49
N LEU A 53 -0.25 -8.71 3.60
CA LEU A 53 0.58 -9.92 3.50
C LEU A 53 1.79 -9.90 4.43
N LEU A 54 2.07 -8.78 5.11
CA LEU A 54 3.20 -8.68 6.03
C LEU A 54 3.00 -9.68 7.19
N GLN A 55 4.03 -10.49 7.40
CA GLN A 55 4.08 -11.44 8.50
C GLN A 55 4.46 -10.71 9.78
N VAL A 56 3.67 -10.92 10.83
CA VAL A 56 3.87 -10.27 12.13
C VAL A 56 4.57 -11.22 13.11
N ASP A 57 4.22 -12.50 13.07
CA ASP A 57 4.89 -13.59 13.79
C ASP A 57 4.89 -14.89 12.94
N GLU A 58 5.30 -16.02 13.51
CA GLU A 58 5.38 -17.31 12.81
C GLU A 58 4.07 -17.78 12.18
N LYS A 59 2.92 -17.37 12.72
CA LYS A 59 1.58 -17.89 12.40
C LYS A 59 0.65 -16.84 11.80
N HIS A 60 0.82 -15.57 12.16
CA HIS A 60 -0.11 -14.50 11.84
C HIS A 60 0.46 -13.49 10.84
N ARG A 61 -0.44 -13.00 9.98
CA ARG A 61 -0.20 -11.86 9.10
C ARG A 61 -1.07 -10.69 9.51
N VAL A 62 -0.74 -9.50 9.03
CA VAL A 62 -1.54 -8.29 9.28
C VAL A 62 -3.01 -8.49 8.90
N ARG A 63 -3.30 -9.18 7.79
CA ARG A 63 -4.67 -9.51 7.38
C ARG A 63 -5.47 -10.29 8.41
N ASP A 64 -4.82 -11.08 9.26
CA ASP A 64 -5.48 -11.89 10.28
C ASP A 64 -5.78 -11.01 11.50
N LEU A 65 -4.86 -10.11 11.86
CA LEU A 65 -5.04 -9.18 12.97
C LEU A 65 -6.19 -8.19 12.74
N ILE A 66 -6.37 -7.70 11.51
CA ILE A 66 -7.43 -6.72 11.21
C ILE A 66 -8.84 -7.33 11.17
N LEU A 67 -8.96 -8.67 11.14
CA LEU A 67 -10.27 -9.33 11.25
C LEU A 67 -10.85 -9.21 12.66
N ASP A 68 -9.96 -9.12 13.66
CA ASP A 68 -10.33 -9.00 15.07
C ASP A 68 -10.36 -7.54 15.55
N ASP A 69 -9.79 -6.61 14.77
CA ASP A 69 -9.71 -5.18 15.11
C ASP A 69 -9.90 -4.28 13.87
N ASP A 70 -11.14 -3.82 13.68
CA ASP A 70 -11.49 -2.87 12.62
C ASP A 70 -10.76 -1.51 12.74
N HIS A 71 -10.39 -1.09 13.96
CA HIS A 71 -9.63 0.15 14.17
C HIS A 71 -8.20 0.02 13.65
N LEU A 72 -7.55 -1.13 13.87
CA LEU A 72 -6.25 -1.43 13.26
C LEU A 72 -6.31 -1.33 11.73
N GLY A 73 -7.34 -1.94 11.14
CA GLY A 73 -7.56 -1.90 9.70
C GLY A 73 -7.70 -0.47 9.18
N ALA A 74 -8.43 0.38 9.91
CA ALA A 74 -8.60 1.80 9.56
C ALA A 74 -7.30 2.61 9.68
N GLU A 75 -6.52 2.42 10.74
CA GLU A 75 -5.24 3.12 10.95
C GLU A 75 -4.21 2.73 9.87
N LEU A 76 -4.07 1.43 9.59
CA LEU A 76 -3.16 0.96 8.54
C LEU A 76 -3.60 1.45 7.15
N ALA A 77 -4.90 1.44 6.86
CA ALA A 77 -5.41 1.98 5.60
C ALA A 77 -5.14 3.48 5.48
N ASP A 78 -5.18 4.22 6.60
CA ASP A 78 -4.83 5.64 6.59
C ASP A 78 -3.33 5.87 6.35
N GLU A 79 -2.46 5.08 6.97
CA GLU A 79 -1.02 5.14 6.73
C GLU A 79 -0.68 4.84 5.26
N VAL A 80 -1.36 3.87 4.63
CA VAL A 80 -1.21 3.57 3.19
C VAL A 80 -1.64 4.74 2.30
N LYS A 81 -2.64 5.54 2.70
CA LYS A 81 -3.01 6.75 1.95
C LYS A 81 -1.89 7.78 1.95
N HIS A 82 -1.09 7.82 3.00
CA HIS A 82 0.03 8.73 3.21
C HIS A 82 1.39 8.15 2.75
N ALA A 83 1.39 6.98 2.10
CA ALA A 83 2.59 6.42 1.50
C ALA A 83 3.29 7.43 0.57
N ASP A 84 4.62 7.48 0.70
CA ASP A 84 5.46 8.48 0.06
C ASP A 84 5.61 8.13 -1.43
N VAL A 85 5.40 9.12 -2.32
CA VAL A 85 5.57 8.92 -3.76
C VAL A 85 7.04 9.07 -4.13
N MET A 86 7.69 7.96 -4.48
CA MET A 86 9.12 7.92 -4.82
C MET A 86 9.39 8.38 -6.25
N SER A 87 8.53 7.96 -7.18
CA SER A 87 8.73 8.28 -8.60
C SER A 87 7.42 8.24 -9.37
N GLU A 88 7.35 9.04 -10.42
CA GLU A 88 6.25 9.02 -11.39
C GLU A 88 6.83 9.13 -12.80
N ARG A 89 6.50 8.18 -13.67
CA ARG A 89 7.04 8.10 -15.03
C ARG A 89 5.90 7.88 -16.02
N PHE A 90 5.88 8.67 -17.08
CA PHE A 90 5.03 8.41 -18.24
C PHE A 90 5.81 7.54 -19.22
N ASN A 91 5.15 6.49 -19.71
CA ASN A 91 5.72 5.56 -20.68
C ASN A 91 5.34 5.97 -22.10
N ALA A 92 6.05 5.41 -23.09
CA ALA A 92 5.82 5.72 -24.51
C ALA A 92 4.42 5.32 -25.02
N ASP A 93 3.79 4.34 -24.36
CA ASP A 93 2.43 3.87 -24.64
C ASP A 93 1.33 4.76 -24.02
N GLY A 94 1.70 5.86 -23.34
CA GLY A 94 0.77 6.76 -22.68
C GLY A 94 0.34 6.31 -21.28
N SER A 95 0.83 5.18 -20.77
CA SER A 95 0.63 4.77 -19.38
C SER A 95 1.50 5.58 -18.41
N CYS A 96 1.16 5.53 -17.13
CA CYS A 96 1.97 6.10 -16.06
C CYS A 96 2.31 5.04 -15.02
N GLU A 97 3.58 4.89 -14.70
CA GLU A 97 4.06 4.11 -13.56
C GLU A 97 4.31 5.05 -12.37
N VAL A 98 3.79 4.68 -11.21
CA VAL A 98 4.00 5.38 -9.95
C VAL A 98 4.58 4.39 -8.95
N SER A 99 5.69 4.74 -8.33
CA SER A 99 6.28 3.98 -7.22
C SER A 99 5.99 4.70 -5.91
N VAL A 100 5.53 3.95 -4.92
CA VAL A 100 5.29 4.45 -3.56
C VAL A 100 6.08 3.62 -2.55
N SER A 101 6.51 4.24 -1.46
CA SER A 101 7.12 3.53 -0.33
C SER A 101 6.45 3.84 1.00
N LEU A 102 6.59 2.90 1.93
CA LEU A 102 6.08 3.02 3.29
C LEU A 102 7.10 2.43 4.27
N PRO A 103 7.61 3.21 5.24
CA PRO A 103 8.56 2.70 6.22
C PRO A 103 7.94 1.63 7.12
N LEU A 104 8.62 0.48 7.28
CA LEU A 104 8.20 -0.59 8.18
C LEU A 104 8.07 -0.13 9.63
N ARG A 105 8.88 0.86 10.04
CA ARG A 105 8.81 1.44 11.39
C ARG A 105 7.42 2.01 11.69
N ARG A 106 6.82 2.76 10.76
CA ARG A 106 5.49 3.36 10.96
C ARG A 106 4.41 2.29 11.09
N LEU A 107 4.49 1.24 10.28
CA LEU A 107 3.61 0.08 10.39
C LEU A 107 3.77 -0.64 11.73
N GLY A 108 5.02 -0.88 12.16
CA GLY A 108 5.32 -1.49 13.45
C GLY A 108 4.81 -0.67 14.63
N GLU A 109 4.88 0.66 14.57
CA GLU A 109 4.33 1.54 15.60
C GLU A 109 2.80 1.46 15.69
N ILE A 110 2.09 1.30 14.58
CA ILE A 110 0.64 1.12 14.58
C ILE A 110 0.27 -0.26 15.14
N ILE A 111 0.91 -1.31 14.63
CA ILE A 111 0.65 -2.70 15.06
C ILE A 111 0.98 -2.88 16.55
N GLY A 112 2.10 -2.34 17.01
CA GLY A 112 2.58 -2.49 18.39
C GLY A 112 1.81 -1.67 19.43
N LYS A 113 1.00 -0.67 19.03
CA LYS A 113 0.18 0.12 19.97
C LYS A 113 -1.05 -0.63 20.49
N LEU A 114 -1.44 -1.72 19.83
CA LEU A 114 -2.66 -2.44 20.19
C LEU A 114 -2.41 -3.47 21.28
N LYS A 115 -3.21 -3.36 22.35
CA LYS A 115 -3.33 -4.33 23.46
C LYS A 115 -3.73 -5.76 23.02
N GLY A 116 -3.96 -5.97 21.73
CA GLY A 116 -4.21 -7.27 21.12
C GLY A 116 -2.93 -8.06 20.86
N PHE A 117 -1.80 -7.40 20.59
CA PHE A 117 -0.53 -8.08 20.32
C PHE A 117 -0.11 -8.98 21.49
N ASP A 118 -0.21 -8.49 22.72
CA ASP A 118 0.04 -9.28 23.93
C ASP A 118 -0.95 -10.44 24.09
N ARG A 119 -2.23 -10.24 23.70
CA ARG A 119 -3.30 -11.25 23.83
C ARG A 119 -3.16 -12.41 22.84
N PHE A 120 -2.64 -12.14 21.64
CA PHE A 120 -2.31 -13.18 20.66
C PHE A 120 -1.12 -14.03 21.14
N MET A 121 -0.17 -13.43 21.85
CA MET A 121 0.95 -14.16 22.49
C MET A 121 0.51 -14.96 23.73
N GLU A 122 -0.44 -14.44 24.52
CA GLU A 122 -0.91 -15.07 25.76
C GLU A 122 -1.81 -16.30 25.53
N ASN A 123 -2.66 -16.30 24.49
CA ASN A 123 -3.57 -17.41 24.21
C ASN A 123 -2.90 -18.69 23.67
N GLU A 124 -1.59 -18.66 23.35
CA GLU A 124 -0.83 -19.84 22.92
C GLU A 124 -0.01 -20.51 24.03
N SER A 125 -0.05 -19.98 25.25
CA SER A 125 0.65 -20.55 26.42
C SER A 125 -0.23 -21.46 27.30
N ALA A 126 -1.42 -21.84 26.83
CA ALA A 126 -2.41 -22.63 27.55
C ALA A 126 -2.74 -23.96 26.83
#